data_AF-A0A314YGS0-F1
#
_entry.id   AF-A0A314YGS0-F1
#
_cell.length_a   1.000
_cell.length_b   1.000
_cell.length_c   1.000
_cell.angle_alpha   90.00
_cell.angle_beta   90.00
_cell.angle_gamma   90.00
#
_symmetry.space_group_name_H-M   'P 1'
#
loop_
_entity.id
_entity.type
_entity.pdbx_description
1 polymer ?
#
loop_
_entity_poly.entity_id
_entity_poly.type
_entity_poly.pdbx_seq_one_letter_code
_entity_poly.pdbx_strand_id
1 'polypeptide(L)' 'MTPFFKDDTIDGRDPNAANVEGCGLPTSVYLAREKRLQYHHNFKAGAMNALIRVSANISNGNVILNVDCDMYSNTPRP' A
#
# COMPACT_ATOMS: atom_id res chain seq x y z
N MET A 1 -1.30 11.56 17.94
CA MET A 1 -2.61 11.35 17.29
C MET A 1 -2.37 10.50 16.05
N THR A 2 -2.39 9.18 16.21
CA THR A 2 -2.36 8.25 15.08
C THR A 2 -3.65 8.49 14.28
N PRO A 3 -3.59 8.76 12.97
CA PRO A 3 -4.80 8.71 12.17
C PRO A 3 -5.35 7.30 12.32
N PHE A 4 -6.65 7.17 12.58
CA PHE A 4 -7.33 5.88 12.48
C PHE A 4 -7.33 5.50 11.01
N PHE A 5 -6.24 4.88 10.56
CA PHE A 5 -6.19 4.15 9.31
C PHE A 5 -6.91 2.83 9.55
N LYS A 6 -7.88 2.51 8.69
CA LYS A 6 -8.31 1.13 8.54
C LYS A 6 -7.34 0.49 7.57
N ASP A 7 -6.34 -0.19 8.12
CA ASP A 7 -5.38 -0.97 7.36
C ASP A 7 -5.84 -2.42 7.36
N ASP A 8 -6.55 -2.83 6.31
CA ASP A 8 -6.72 -4.26 6.02
C ASP A 8 -5.43 -4.71 5.31
N THR A 9 -4.64 -5.52 6.02
CA THR A 9 -3.35 -6.02 5.54
C THR A 9 -3.44 -7.52 5.32
N ILE A 10 -3.15 -7.95 4.09
CA ILE A 10 -2.80 -9.34 3.81
C ILE A 10 -1.30 -9.43 4.03
N ASP A 11 -0.88 -10.03 5.14
CA ASP A 11 0.54 -10.22 5.44
C ASP A 11 1.09 -11.41 4.64
N GLY A 12 1.93 -11.11 3.65
CA GLY A 12 2.63 -12.12 2.86
C GLY A 12 3.59 -13.02 3.64
N ARG A 13 3.85 -12.69 4.91
CA ARG A 13 4.64 -13.52 5.83
C ARG A 13 3.81 -14.56 6.57
N ASP A 14 2.48 -14.47 6.52
CA ASP A 14 1.60 -15.48 7.11
C ASP A 14 1.73 -16.78 6.30
N PRO A 15 2.17 -17.90 6.91
CA PRO A 15 2.27 -19.18 6.23
C PRO A 15 0.91 -19.71 5.72
N ASN A 16 -0.21 -19.16 6.20
CA ASN A 16 -1.55 -19.47 5.71
C ASN A 16 -1.98 -18.58 4.54
N ALA A 17 -1.26 -17.49 4.26
CA ALA A 17 -1.47 -16.60 3.11
C ALA A 17 -0.66 -17.06 1.89
N ALA A 18 -0.71 -18.36 1.60
CA ALA A 18 -0.10 -18.96 0.43
C ALA A 18 -1.10 -19.10 -0.71
N ASN A 19 -0.62 -19.04 -1.95
CA ASN A 19 -1.42 -19.41 -3.12
C ASN A 19 -1.67 -20.94 -3.14
N VAL A 20 -2.46 -21.41 -4.11
CA VAL A 20 -2.81 -22.84 -4.26
C VAL A 20 -1.57 -23.74 -4.43
N GLU A 21 -0.45 -23.17 -4.89
CA GLU A 21 0.83 -23.87 -5.09
C GLU A 21 1.74 -23.85 -3.84
N GLY A 22 1.29 -23.25 -2.73
CA GLY A 22 2.05 -23.15 -1.48
C GLY A 22 3.10 -22.03 -1.46
N CYS A 23 3.09 -21.14 -2.46
CA CYS A 23 3.98 -19.98 -2.51
C CYS A 23 3.36 -18.80 -1.74
N GLY A 24 4.16 -18.12 -0.92
CA GLY A 24 3.72 -16.93 -0.17
C GLY A 24 3.29 -15.79 -1.09
N LEU A 25 2.16 -15.17 -0.79
CA LEU A 25 1.69 -13.99 -1.53
C LEU A 25 2.46 -12.73 -1.11
N PRO A 26 2.58 -11.72 -1.98
CA PRO A 26 3.13 -10.42 -1.57
C PRO A 26 2.22 -9.73 -0.55
N THR A 27 2.81 -9.00 0.40
CA THR A 27 2.04 -8.20 1.36
C THR A 27 1.23 -7.13 0.62
N SER A 28 -0.08 -7.10 0.86
CA SER A 28 -1.00 -6.13 0.29
C SER A 28 -1.65 -5.32 1.40
N VAL A 29 -1.68 -3.99 1.25
CA VAL A 29 -2.16 -3.05 2.27
C VAL A 29 -3.18 -2.13 1.64
N TYR A 30 -4.39 -2.11 2.19
CA TYR A 30 -5.39 -1.11 1.86
C TYR A 30 -5.30 0.08 2.82
N LEU A 31 -5.16 1.29 2.29
CA LEU A 31 -5.04 2.51 3.09
C LEU A 31 -6.14 3.51 2.75
N ALA A 32 -6.97 3.85 3.74
CA ALA A 32 -7.95 4.94 3.64
C ALA A 32 -7.59 6.09 4.59
N ARG A 33 -7.56 7.32 4.06
CA ARG A 33 -7.24 8.53 4.83
C ARG A 33 -8.51 9.17 5.40
N GLU A 34 -8.44 9.63 6.64
CA GLU A 34 -9.47 10.51 7.20
C GLU A 34 -9.54 11.83 6.42
N LYS A 35 -10.76 12.27 6.08
CA LYS A 35 -11.02 13.55 5.40
C LYS A 35 -11.85 14.47 6.30
N ARG A 36 -11.32 15.66 6.61
CA ARG A 36 -12.00 16.71 7.38
C ARG A 36 -12.25 17.95 6.53
N LEU A 37 -13.47 18.49 6.53
CA LEU A 37 -13.85 19.62 5.68
C LEU A 37 -12.98 20.88 5.87
N GLN A 38 -12.41 21.09 7.06
CA GLN A 38 -11.63 22.28 7.40
C GLN A 38 -10.16 22.22 6.95
N TYR A 39 -9.69 21.08 6.43
CA TYR A 39 -8.29 20.86 6.09
C TYR A 39 -8.14 20.59 4.59
N HIS A 40 -7.09 21.13 3.98
CA HIS A 40 -6.79 20.82 2.59
C HIS A 40 -6.14 19.43 2.48
N HIS A 41 -6.69 18.57 1.63
CA HIS A 41 -6.30 17.14 1.56
C HIS A 41 -5.19 16.83 0.57
N ASN A 42 -4.79 17.82 -0.23
CA ASN A 42 -3.75 17.74 -1.27
C ASN A 42 -3.97 16.60 -2.29
N PHE A 43 -5.21 16.13 -2.44
CA PHE A 43 -5.64 15.08 -3.38
C PHE A 43 -4.58 13.98 -3.62
N LYS A 44 -4.07 13.84 -4.85
CA LYS A 44 -3.08 12.83 -5.26
C LYS A 44 -1.76 12.97 -4.48
N ALA A 45 -1.24 14.19 -4.33
CA ALA A 45 0.00 14.43 -3.58
C ALA A 45 -0.13 14.04 -2.10
N GLY A 46 -1.24 14.40 -1.46
CA GLY A 46 -1.51 14.01 -0.08
C GLY A 46 -1.66 12.50 0.09
N ALA A 47 -2.23 11.81 -0.91
CA ALA A 47 -2.40 10.37 -0.87
C ALA A 47 -1.05 9.66 -0.98
N MET A 48 -0.22 10.07 -1.94
CA MET A 48 1.15 9.54 -2.09
C MET A 48 2.00 9.80 -0.84
N ASN A 49 1.92 10.99 -0.23
CA ASN A 49 2.64 11.29 1.01
C ASN A 49 2.21 10.39 2.18
N ALA A 50 0.92 10.06 2.30
CA ALA A 50 0.44 9.13 3.30
C ALA A 50 0.97 7.70 3.03
N LEU A 51 0.90 7.25 1.78
CA LEU A 51 1.41 5.94 1.37
C LEU A 51 2.91 5.79 1.64
N ILE A 52 3.73 6.80 1.36
CA ILE A 52 5.18 6.79 1.64
C ILE A 52 5.43 6.59 3.14
N ARG A 53 4.69 7.32 3.99
CA ARG A 53 4.84 7.22 5.46
C ARG A 53 4.44 5.84 5.99
N VAL A 54 3.37 5.27 5.46
CA VAL A 54 2.92 3.93 5.87
C VAL A 54 3.89 2.87 5.34
N SER A 55 4.36 2.98 4.09
CA SER A 55 5.34 2.07 3.50
C SER A 55 6.65 2.04 4.29
N ALA A 56 7.14 3.19 4.78
CA ALA A 56 8.32 3.27 5.63
C ALA A 56 8.19 2.42 6.92
N ASN A 57 6.99 2.28 7.46
CA ASN A 57 6.74 1.47 8.65
C ASN A 57 6.51 -0.02 8.34
N ILE A 58 6.01 -0.35 7.15
CA ILE A 58 5.64 -1.74 6.79
C ILE A 58 6.82 -2.49 6.14
N SER A 59 7.43 -1.90 5.11
CA SER A 59 8.47 -2.56 4.31
C SER A 59 9.78 -1.77 4.20
N ASN A 60 9.72 -0.44 4.35
CA ASN A 60 10.87 0.46 4.23
C ASN A 60 11.70 0.24 2.96
N GLY A 61 11.01 0.07 1.82
CA GLY A 61 11.65 -0.19 0.53
C GLY A 61 12.48 0.99 0.02
N ASN A 62 13.61 0.70 -0.65
CA ASN A 62 14.53 1.72 -1.18
C ASN A 62 14.01 2.40 -2.46
N VAL A 63 12.99 1.81 -3.10
CA VAL A 63 12.36 2.31 -4.33
C VAL A 63 10.85 2.23 -4.16
N ILE A 64 10.15 3.26 -4.65
CA ILE A 64 8.69 3.34 -4.68
C ILE A 64 8.25 3.49 -6.13
N LEU A 65 7.36 2.59 -6.56
CA LEU A 65 6.73 2.65 -7.88
C LEU A 65 5.29 3.11 -7.73
N ASN A 66 4.95 4.26 -8.31
CA ASN A 66 3.58 4.76 -8.37
C ASN A 66 2.93 4.34 -9.69
N VAL A 67 1.75 3.71 -9.62
CA VAL A 67 0.99 3.24 -10.78
C VAL A 67 -0.43 3.80 -10.69
N ASP A 68 -0.92 4.40 -11.77
CA ASP A 68 -2.29 4.90 -11.86
C ASP A 68 -3.25 3.78 -12.27
N CYS A 69 -4.55 3.97 -12.05
CA CYS A 69 -5.56 2.93 -12.24
C CYS A 69 -5.78 2.49 -13.70
N ASP A 70 -5.34 3.29 -14.67
CA ASP A 70 -5.37 2.99 -16.10
C ASP A 70 -4.04 2.41 -16.61
N MET A 71 -3.04 2.24 -15.73
CA MET A 71 -1.76 1.62 -16.05
C MET A 71 -1.66 0.22 -15.45
N TYR A 72 -1.00 -0.68 -16.16
CA TYR A 72 -0.69 -2.03 -15.66
C TYR A 72 0.75 -2.40 -16.00
N SER A 73 1.39 -3.15 -15.10
CA SER A 73 2.74 -3.67 -15.33
C SER A 73 2.64 -4.94 -16.16
N ASN A 74 3.19 -4.91 -17.37
CA ASN A 74 3.27 -6.07 -18.25
C ASN A 74 4.74 -6.37 -18.54
N THR A 75 5.12 -7.65 -18.54
CA THR A 75 6.50 -8.16 -18.72
C THR A 75 7.32 -8.23 -17.42
N PRO A 76 7.19 -9.32 -16.64
CA PRO A 76 8.31 -9.75 -15.80
C PRO A 76 9.45 -10.16 -16.74
N ARG A 77 10.61 -9.49 -16.65
CA ARG A 77 11.82 -10.03 -17.28
C ARG A 77 12.27 -11.26 -16.48
N PRO A 78 12.63 -12.37 -17.14
CA PRO A 78 13.18 -13.55 -16.48
C PRO A 78 14.55 -13.28 -15.87
#